data_AF-A0A968HVP9-F1
#
_entry.id   AF-A0A968HVP9-F1
#
_cell.length_a   1.000
_cell.length_b   1.000
_cell.length_c   1.000
_cell.angle_alpha   90.00
_cell.angle_beta   90.00
_cell.angle_gamma   90.00
#
_symmetry.space_group_name_H-M   'P 1'
#
loop_
_entity.id
_entity.type
_entity.pdbx_description
1 polymer ?
#
loop_
_entity_poly.entity_id
_entity_poly.type
_entity_poly.pdbx_seq_one_letter_code
_entity_poly.pdbx_strand_id
1 'polypeptide(L)'
;IRYDLSSDRRDLVWNGVTTQVLGTLTGGTHVGYCAPPKMIPPPRGQLNSEPTDAELGITRSPQTTGEARTTLPTPPDNDVPPGVELSPARPHRGHFNLGVFTVGRRQPLLARLSLRSLRANGFLAERYVGDYLFDSSQRATFVRGLNPGDRMVVRFFDTQGRQFVGYSEFELLDDFAAVNLVVNPALGSVRTVMGENRDRSGVIDRGTTVWDYWTQLEGFPSSDLERVTVRFFDQAPEVDLGSFVIAGLPRPERRSVLPRSFTDGSFALIGRSIPVLRRDLETPLLTLPNQTIPIIRVGGSTPTYEVISQILRFRDLTLDKPTRRLP
;
A
#
# COMPACT_ATOMS: atom_id res chain seq x y z
N ILE A 1 22.96 25.75 -9.66
CA ILE A 1 22.86 27.18 -9.30
C ILE A 1 24.03 27.49 -8.37
N ARG A 2 24.80 28.55 -8.63
CA ARG A 2 25.68 29.18 -7.65
C ARG A 2 25.11 30.58 -7.36
N TYR A 3 25.30 31.07 -6.14
CA TYR A 3 24.96 32.44 -5.77
C TYR A 3 26.24 33.19 -5.43
N ASP A 4 26.38 34.37 -6.02
CA ASP A 4 27.29 35.41 -5.56
C ASP A 4 26.43 36.50 -4.91
N LEU A 5 26.93 37.15 -3.86
CA LEU A 5 26.19 38.10 -3.02
C LEU A 5 26.95 39.43 -2.88
N SER A 6 27.60 39.87 -3.97
CA SER A 6 28.49 41.04 -3.99
C SER A 6 28.10 42.19 -4.94
N SER A 7 27.05 42.06 -5.75
CA SER A 7 26.55 43.18 -6.59
C SER A 7 25.04 43.12 -6.86
N ASP A 8 24.42 44.29 -7.04
CA ASP A 8 22.97 44.44 -7.22
C ASP A 8 22.53 44.26 -8.70
N ARG A 9 22.97 43.16 -9.31
CA ARG A 9 22.57 42.71 -10.66
C ARG A 9 22.31 41.21 -10.66
N ARG A 10 21.30 40.78 -11.41
CA ARG A 10 20.87 39.37 -11.49
C ARG A 10 20.75 38.92 -12.93
N ASP A 11 21.86 38.48 -13.50
CA ASP A 11 21.85 37.80 -14.80
C ASP A 11 21.43 36.33 -14.63
N LEU A 12 20.45 35.91 -15.44
CA LEU A 12 19.94 34.53 -15.46
C LEU A 12 20.45 33.82 -16.72
N VAL A 13 21.34 32.85 -16.54
CA VAL A 13 21.94 32.08 -17.64
C VAL A 13 21.37 30.67 -17.65
N TRP A 14 20.73 30.30 -18.77
CA TRP A 14 20.32 28.93 -19.07
C TRP A 14 20.69 28.60 -20.52
N ASN A 15 21.37 27.47 -20.73
CA ASN A 15 21.76 26.92 -22.03
C ASN A 15 22.37 27.94 -23.03
N GLY A 16 23.23 28.84 -22.55
CA GLY A 16 24.06 29.70 -23.40
C GLY A 16 23.38 30.94 -24.00
N VAL A 17 22.11 31.21 -23.67
CA VAL A 17 21.40 32.41 -24.12
C VAL A 17 21.22 33.37 -22.94
N THR A 18 21.82 34.57 -23.04
CA THR A 18 21.65 35.65 -22.07
C THR A 18 20.48 36.54 -22.50
N THR A 19 19.49 36.75 -21.64
CA THR A 19 18.37 37.68 -21.89
C THR A 19 18.34 38.74 -20.79
N GLN A 20 18.46 40.02 -21.17
CA GLN A 20 18.35 41.13 -20.21
C GLN A 20 16.89 41.37 -19.84
N VAL A 21 16.61 41.52 -18.54
CA VAL A 21 15.29 41.90 -18.02
C VAL A 21 15.41 43.26 -17.35
N LEU A 22 14.80 44.28 -17.95
CA LEU A 22 14.72 45.64 -17.44
C LEU A 22 13.27 45.91 -17.01
N GLY A 23 13.06 46.15 -15.71
CA GLY A 23 11.74 46.47 -15.17
C GLY A 23 11.76 46.74 -13.67
N THR A 24 11.27 47.91 -13.26
CA THR A 24 11.06 48.28 -11.86
C THR A 24 9.68 47.84 -11.36
N LEU A 25 9.58 47.54 -10.07
CA LEU A 25 8.35 47.03 -9.46
C LEU A 25 7.29 48.14 -9.27
N THR A 26 6.18 48.02 -10.00
CA THR A 26 4.86 48.53 -9.60
C THR A 26 3.80 47.45 -9.88
N GLY A 27 2.72 47.42 -9.09
CA GLY A 27 1.81 46.28 -9.04
C GLY A 27 0.81 46.20 -10.21
N GLY A 28 0.69 45.02 -10.81
CA GLY A 28 -0.35 44.70 -11.80
C GLY A 28 -0.30 43.24 -12.24
N THR A 29 -1.41 42.50 -12.08
CA THR A 29 -1.46 41.06 -12.36
C THR A 29 -1.70 40.76 -13.84
N HIS A 30 -0.64 40.66 -14.64
CA HIS A 30 -0.72 40.27 -16.04
C HIS A 30 -0.58 38.75 -16.22
N VAL A 31 -1.63 38.11 -16.76
CA VAL A 31 -1.61 36.70 -17.18
C VAL A 31 -1.07 36.60 -18.61
N GLY A 32 0.22 36.24 -18.74
CA GLY A 32 0.85 35.98 -20.04
C GLY A 32 0.51 34.58 -20.56
N TYR A 33 -0.24 34.50 -21.67
CA TYR A 33 -0.51 33.24 -22.37
C TYR A 33 0.64 32.88 -23.32
N CYS A 34 1.46 31.89 -22.95
CA CYS A 34 2.41 31.27 -23.88
C CYS A 34 1.68 30.27 -24.78
N ALA A 35 1.67 30.51 -26.09
CA ALA A 35 1.12 29.57 -27.07
C ALA A 35 2.03 28.33 -27.22
N PRO A 36 1.48 27.11 -27.32
CA PRO A 36 2.28 25.90 -27.51
C PRO A 36 2.86 25.82 -28.94
N PRO A 37 4.07 25.27 -29.12
CA PRO A 37 4.68 25.11 -30.44
C PRO A 37 3.93 24.05 -31.27
N LYS A 38 3.81 24.29 -32.59
CA LYS A 38 3.25 23.32 -33.54
C LYS A 38 4.18 22.11 -33.66
N MET A 39 3.67 20.91 -33.39
CA MET A 39 4.34 19.66 -33.77
C MET A 39 4.16 19.39 -35.27
N ILE A 40 5.24 18.99 -35.93
CA ILE A 40 5.24 18.50 -37.32
C ILE A 40 5.28 16.97 -37.26
N PRO A 41 4.32 16.24 -37.85
CA PRO A 41 4.36 14.78 -37.89
C PRO A 41 5.36 14.26 -38.94
N PRO A 42 6.08 13.15 -38.68
CA PRO A 42 6.91 12.50 -39.68
C PRO A 42 6.08 11.80 -40.77
N PRO A 43 6.65 11.56 -41.97
CA PRO A 43 5.93 10.97 -43.10
C PRO A 43 5.64 9.46 -42.89
N ARG A 44 4.55 8.98 -43.52
CA ARG A 44 4.18 7.55 -43.54
C ARG A 44 4.97 6.80 -44.60
N GLY A 45 5.52 5.64 -44.24
CA GLY A 45 6.01 4.62 -45.19
C GLY A 45 4.95 3.55 -45.49
N GLN A 46 5.00 3.00 -46.71
CA GLN A 46 4.21 1.86 -47.19
C GLN A 46 5.03 0.57 -47.00
N LEU A 47 4.49 -0.57 -46.52
CA LEU A 47 3.52 -1.55 -47.10
C LEU A 47 4.28 -2.78 -47.68
N ASN A 48 3.60 -3.92 -47.81
CA ASN A 48 4.09 -5.28 -48.21
C ASN A 48 4.64 -6.12 -47.03
N SER A 49 4.48 -7.45 -46.98
CA SER A 49 3.52 -8.36 -47.67
C SER A 49 3.57 -9.79 -47.09
N GLU A 50 2.40 -10.39 -46.84
CA GLU A 50 2.17 -11.86 -46.86
C GLU A 50 2.35 -12.42 -48.30
N PRO A 51 2.59 -13.73 -48.57
CA PRO A 51 1.65 -14.81 -48.19
C PRO A 51 2.17 -16.29 -48.07
N THR A 52 1.20 -17.19 -47.83
CA THR A 52 1.01 -18.56 -48.39
C THR A 52 1.13 -19.77 -47.44
N ASP A 53 0.15 -20.66 -47.55
CA ASP A 53 -0.07 -21.89 -46.79
C ASP A 53 0.65 -23.13 -47.34
N ALA A 54 0.79 -24.16 -46.49
CA ALA A 54 0.96 -25.56 -46.88
C ALA A 54 0.29 -26.49 -45.83
N GLU A 55 0.09 -27.77 -46.15
CA GLU A 55 -0.91 -28.62 -45.48
C GLU A 55 -0.41 -30.05 -45.14
N LEU A 56 -1.24 -30.86 -44.46
CA LEU A 56 -1.08 -32.30 -44.18
C LEU A 56 -0.01 -32.64 -43.10
N GLY A 57 -0.04 -33.73 -42.31
CA GLY A 57 -0.94 -34.90 -42.14
C GLY A 57 -0.19 -36.03 -41.35
N ILE A 58 -0.77 -37.11 -40.78
CA ILE A 58 -2.14 -37.58 -40.49
C ILE A 58 -2.09 -38.63 -39.33
N THR A 59 -3.25 -39.00 -38.73
CA THR A 59 -3.59 -40.30 -38.06
C THR A 59 -3.07 -40.74 -36.66
N ARG A 60 -4.01 -40.72 -35.68
CA ARG A 60 -4.55 -41.81 -34.81
C ARG A 60 -3.73 -42.55 -33.71
N SER A 61 -4.46 -42.83 -32.62
CA SER A 61 -4.15 -43.59 -31.37
C SER A 61 -4.52 -45.11 -31.51
N PRO A 62 -4.61 -46.03 -30.48
CA PRO A 62 -5.12 -45.86 -29.07
C PRO A 62 -4.55 -46.81 -27.95
N GLN A 63 -5.27 -46.91 -26.80
CA GLN A 63 -5.38 -48.06 -25.84
C GLN A 63 -4.23 -48.39 -24.84
N THR A 64 -4.41 -48.95 -23.61
CA THR A 64 -5.53 -49.00 -22.60
C THR A 64 -4.96 -49.38 -21.19
N THR A 65 -5.66 -49.06 -20.08
CA THR A 65 -5.59 -49.68 -18.71
C THR A 65 -4.24 -49.67 -17.95
N GLY A 66 -4.17 -49.67 -16.60
CA GLY A 66 -5.22 -49.50 -15.57
C GLY A 66 -5.18 -50.57 -14.47
N GLU A 67 -4.69 -50.23 -13.27
CA GLU A 67 -4.80 -51.09 -12.06
C GLU A 67 -4.69 -50.26 -10.76
N ALA A 68 -5.15 -50.79 -9.63
CA ALA A 68 -5.14 -50.14 -8.31
C ALA A 68 -4.79 -51.13 -7.19
N ARG A 69 -4.13 -50.68 -6.11
CA ARG A 69 -3.87 -51.52 -4.93
C ARG A 69 -3.83 -50.75 -3.60
N THR A 70 -4.05 -51.48 -2.51
CA THR A 70 -4.52 -50.96 -1.22
C THR A 70 -3.40 -50.66 -0.20
N THR A 71 -3.74 -49.83 0.78
CA THR A 71 -2.92 -49.28 1.89
C THR A 71 -2.36 -50.29 2.90
N LEU A 72 -1.31 -49.87 3.62
CA LEU A 72 -1.03 -50.26 5.02
C LEU A 72 -0.87 -49.00 5.92
N PRO A 73 -1.02 -49.09 7.27
CA PRO A 73 -1.32 -47.92 8.11
C PRO A 73 -0.19 -47.43 9.06
N THR A 74 -0.22 -46.10 9.34
CA THR A 74 0.25 -45.31 10.52
C THR A 74 1.50 -45.67 11.34
N PRO A 75 2.22 -44.62 11.80
CA PRO A 75 2.33 -44.34 13.24
C PRO A 75 1.72 -42.98 13.64
N PRO A 76 1.34 -42.77 14.91
CA PRO A 76 0.53 -41.63 15.37
C PRO A 76 1.34 -40.37 15.78
N ASP A 77 0.57 -39.30 16.03
CA ASP A 77 0.86 -38.09 16.80
C ASP A 77 2.20 -37.35 16.59
N ASN A 78 2.08 -36.16 15.99
CA ASN A 78 2.60 -34.96 16.64
C ASN A 78 1.45 -33.97 16.79
N ASP A 79 1.00 -33.77 18.02
CA ASP A 79 -0.05 -32.82 18.39
C ASP A 79 0.48 -31.38 18.24
N VAL A 80 0.44 -30.86 17.01
CA VAL A 80 0.72 -29.44 16.75
C VAL A 80 -0.55 -28.65 17.13
N PRO A 81 -0.49 -27.70 18.09
CA PRO A 81 -1.68 -26.95 18.51
C PRO A 81 -2.26 -26.17 17.32
N PRO A 82 -3.59 -25.95 17.26
CA PRO A 82 -4.30 -25.48 16.06
C PRO A 82 -3.92 -24.05 15.64
N GLY A 83 -2.83 -23.94 14.87
CA GLY A 83 -2.26 -22.70 14.36
C GLY A 83 -2.21 -22.66 12.84
N VAL A 84 -3.23 -22.04 12.23
CA VAL A 84 -3.33 -21.66 10.80
C VAL A 84 -2.70 -22.68 9.84
N GLU A 85 -3.41 -23.79 9.61
CA GLU A 85 -3.03 -24.78 8.62
C GLU A 85 -2.95 -24.14 7.22
N LEU A 86 -1.74 -24.08 6.65
CA LEU A 86 -1.52 -23.60 5.29
C LEU A 86 -2.03 -24.65 4.30
N SER A 87 -3.31 -24.56 3.95
CA SER A 87 -3.98 -25.40 2.95
C SER A 87 -3.08 -25.68 1.74
N PRO A 88 -2.61 -26.93 1.52
CA PRO A 88 -1.62 -27.24 0.48
C PRO A 88 -2.05 -26.85 -0.93
N ALA A 89 -3.36 -26.77 -1.18
CA ALA A 89 -3.94 -26.34 -2.45
C ALA A 89 -3.71 -24.84 -2.77
N ARG A 90 -3.42 -23.98 -1.78
CA ARG A 90 -3.08 -22.56 -1.99
C ARG A 90 -2.13 -22.05 -0.88
N PRO A 91 -0.81 -22.28 -0.98
CA PRO A 91 0.17 -21.88 0.05
C PRO A 91 0.46 -20.36 0.13
N HIS A 92 -0.34 -19.51 -0.54
CA HIS A 92 -0.10 -18.07 -0.68
C HIS A 92 -1.35 -17.19 -0.43
N ARG A 93 -2.41 -17.76 0.15
CA ARG A 93 -3.63 -17.05 0.52
C ARG A 93 -3.31 -15.81 1.38
N GLY A 94 -3.93 -14.67 1.06
CA GLY A 94 -3.78 -13.43 1.81
C GLY A 94 -2.38 -12.81 1.85
N HIS A 95 -1.39 -13.35 1.13
CA HIS A 95 -0.06 -12.75 1.03
C HIS A 95 -0.12 -11.45 0.21
N PHE A 96 0.75 -10.47 0.48
CA PHE A 96 0.75 -9.19 -0.24
C PHE A 96 2.11 -8.52 -0.34
N ASN A 97 2.32 -7.76 -1.42
CA ASN A 97 3.37 -6.76 -1.52
C ASN A 97 2.78 -5.39 -1.18
N LEU A 98 3.36 -4.69 -0.20
CA LEU A 98 2.97 -3.34 0.21
C LEU A 98 4.00 -2.32 -0.27
N GLY A 99 3.57 -1.38 -1.11
CA GLY A 99 4.31 -0.17 -1.45
C GLY A 99 3.73 1.06 -0.75
N VAL A 100 4.60 1.92 -0.20
CA VAL A 100 4.21 3.17 0.46
C VAL A 100 4.82 4.36 -0.30
N PHE A 101 3.99 5.35 -0.61
CA PHE A 101 4.35 6.53 -1.39
C PHE A 101 3.90 7.82 -0.68
N THR A 102 4.71 8.87 -0.79
CA THR A 102 4.39 10.21 -0.27
C THR A 102 4.03 11.18 -1.38
N VAL A 103 2.90 11.89 -1.23
CA VAL A 103 2.51 13.01 -2.08
C VAL A 103 3.49 14.18 -1.90
N GLY A 104 3.90 14.80 -3.00
CA GLY A 104 4.78 15.98 -3.00
C GLY A 104 6.24 15.62 -2.70
N ARG A 105 6.74 15.99 -1.51
CA ARG A 105 8.13 15.70 -1.14
C ARG A 105 8.29 14.24 -0.76
N ARG A 106 9.19 13.56 -1.46
CA ARG A 106 9.60 12.16 -1.25
C ARG A 106 10.34 11.94 0.08
N GLN A 107 9.60 12.09 1.18
CA GLN A 107 10.05 11.78 2.54
C GLN A 107 9.68 10.34 2.92
N PRO A 108 10.46 9.67 3.80
CA PRO A 108 10.06 8.40 4.39
C PRO A 108 8.79 8.55 5.26
N LEU A 109 8.09 7.44 5.48
CA LEU A 109 6.97 7.35 6.42
C LEU A 109 7.09 6.11 7.30
N LEU A 110 6.58 6.24 8.52
CA LEU A 110 6.55 5.15 9.49
C LEU A 110 5.16 4.50 9.47
N ALA A 111 5.08 3.30 8.91
CA ALA A 111 3.86 2.52 8.75
C ALA A 111 3.77 1.45 9.85
N ARG A 112 2.90 1.67 10.83
CA ARG A 112 2.50 0.68 11.81
C ARG A 112 1.50 -0.29 11.18
N LEU A 113 1.83 -1.58 11.19
CA LEU A 113 1.01 -2.65 10.65
C LEU A 113 0.35 -3.47 11.78
N SER A 114 -0.88 -3.90 11.52
CA SER A 114 -1.69 -4.68 12.47
C SER A 114 -2.72 -5.55 11.75
N LEU A 115 -2.92 -6.78 12.23
CA LEU A 115 -3.77 -7.78 11.59
C LEU A 115 -5.06 -8.01 12.39
N ARG A 116 -6.21 -7.82 11.73
CA ARG A 116 -7.55 -8.20 12.20
C ARG A 116 -7.98 -9.46 11.46
N SER A 117 -7.86 -10.63 12.08
CA SER A 117 -8.21 -11.89 11.42
C SER A 117 -9.71 -12.21 11.48
N LEU A 118 -10.27 -12.66 10.36
CA LEU A 118 -11.69 -12.95 10.17
C LEU A 118 -12.06 -14.33 10.75
N ARG A 119 -13.27 -14.42 11.30
CA ARG A 119 -13.93 -15.63 11.81
C ARG A 119 -15.42 -15.57 11.42
N ALA A 120 -16.14 -16.68 11.57
CA ALA A 120 -17.55 -16.80 11.18
C ALA A 120 -18.44 -15.68 11.74
N ASN A 121 -18.16 -15.20 12.96
CA ASN A 121 -18.95 -14.17 13.66
C ASN A 121 -18.29 -12.77 13.63
N GLY A 122 -17.27 -12.56 12.80
CA GLY A 122 -16.57 -11.27 12.66
C GLY A 122 -15.06 -11.33 12.89
N PHE A 123 -14.46 -10.18 13.19
CA PHE A 123 -13.02 -10.06 13.38
C PHE A 123 -12.58 -10.34 14.81
N LEU A 124 -11.44 -11.02 14.96
CA LEU A 124 -10.71 -11.10 16.23
C LEU A 124 -10.14 -9.73 16.64
N ALA A 125 -9.65 -9.67 17.88
CA ALA A 125 -8.83 -8.58 18.38
C ALA A 125 -7.66 -8.28 17.42
N GLU A 126 -7.28 -7.01 17.38
CA GLU A 126 -6.33 -6.46 16.41
C GLU A 126 -4.89 -6.65 16.92
N ARG A 127 -4.10 -7.46 16.21
CA ARG A 127 -2.76 -7.89 16.65
C ARG A 127 -1.68 -7.04 16.01
N TYR A 128 -0.71 -6.57 16.79
CA TYR A 128 0.42 -5.78 16.30
C TYR A 128 1.37 -6.62 15.44
N VAL A 129 1.72 -6.12 14.24
CA VAL A 129 2.65 -6.77 13.31
C VAL A 129 4.02 -6.09 13.29
N GLY A 130 4.09 -4.76 13.45
CA GLY A 130 5.37 -4.03 13.50
C GLY A 130 5.27 -2.57 13.07
N ASP A 131 6.27 -1.78 13.44
CA ASP A 131 6.45 -0.38 13.02
C ASP A 131 7.54 -0.33 11.93
N TYR A 132 7.13 -0.09 10.68
CA TYR A 132 7.99 -0.19 9.50
C TYR A 132 8.30 1.18 8.88
N LEU A 133 9.57 1.56 8.83
CA LEU A 133 10.01 2.79 8.14
C LEU A 133 10.25 2.49 6.66
N PHE A 134 9.34 2.97 5.82
CA PHE A 134 9.44 2.93 4.37
C PHE A 134 10.05 4.24 3.86
N ASP A 135 11.14 4.19 3.09
CA ASP A 135 11.56 5.31 2.25
C ASP A 135 10.63 5.44 1.03
N SER A 136 10.49 6.66 0.50
CA SER A 136 9.41 7.17 -0.39
C SER A 136 8.95 6.39 -1.65
N SER A 137 9.56 5.25 -1.97
CA SER A 137 9.18 4.38 -3.09
C SER A 137 9.53 2.90 -2.86
N GLN A 138 9.74 2.49 -1.61
CA GLN A 138 10.07 1.11 -1.26
C GLN A 138 8.83 0.21 -1.25
N ARG A 139 9.06 -1.10 -1.41
CA ARG A 139 8.06 -2.16 -1.33
C ARG A 139 8.57 -3.24 -0.38
N ALA A 140 7.66 -3.87 0.37
CA ALA A 140 7.95 -4.98 1.25
C ALA A 140 6.92 -6.11 1.05
N THR A 141 7.36 -7.35 1.19
CA THR A 141 6.56 -8.56 0.97
C THR A 141 6.10 -9.11 2.32
N PHE A 142 4.82 -9.41 2.48
CA PHE A 142 4.23 -9.93 3.72
C PHE A 142 3.56 -11.28 3.45
N VAL A 143 3.96 -12.29 4.21
CA VAL A 143 3.62 -13.71 3.98
C VAL A 143 3.35 -14.45 5.29
N ARG A 144 2.67 -15.61 5.22
CA ARG A 144 2.39 -16.57 6.32
C ARG A 144 1.60 -16.03 7.53
N GLY A 145 0.62 -16.82 7.99
CA GLY A 145 -0.29 -16.43 9.07
C GLY A 145 -1.34 -15.40 8.66
N LEU A 146 -1.57 -15.28 7.35
CA LEU A 146 -2.55 -14.42 6.70
C LEU A 146 -3.61 -15.32 6.07
N ASN A 147 -4.86 -14.84 6.00
CA ASN A 147 -5.98 -15.56 5.38
C ASN A 147 -6.76 -14.61 4.46
N PRO A 148 -7.52 -15.12 3.47
CA PRO A 148 -8.42 -14.28 2.68
C PRO A 148 -9.52 -13.72 3.57
N GLY A 149 -9.92 -12.47 3.39
CA GLY A 149 -10.92 -11.81 4.22
C GLY A 149 -10.42 -11.33 5.60
N ASP A 150 -9.22 -11.75 6.06
CA ASP A 150 -8.50 -11.02 7.12
C ASP A 150 -8.28 -9.57 6.63
N ARG A 151 -8.18 -8.61 7.56
CA ARG A 151 -7.89 -7.21 7.22
C ARG A 151 -6.57 -6.74 7.83
N MET A 152 -5.77 -6.08 7.00
CA MET A 152 -4.56 -5.38 7.40
C MET A 152 -4.87 -3.91 7.66
N VAL A 153 -4.55 -3.45 8.86
CA VAL A 153 -4.66 -2.04 9.29
C VAL A 153 -3.29 -1.40 9.22
N VAL A 154 -3.20 -0.27 8.54
CA VAL A 154 -1.98 0.54 8.38
C VAL A 154 -2.18 1.92 9.00
N ARG A 155 -1.40 2.22 10.03
CA ARG A 155 -1.37 3.50 10.73
C ARG A 155 -0.07 4.24 10.35
N PHE A 156 -0.18 5.40 9.72
CA PHE A 156 0.98 6.18 9.28
C PHE A 156 1.35 7.25 10.31
N PHE A 157 2.63 7.33 10.62
CA PHE A 157 3.25 8.38 11.42
C PHE A 157 4.34 9.09 10.63
N ASP A 158 4.71 10.28 11.09
CA ASP A 158 5.92 10.96 10.64
C ASP A 158 7.19 10.17 11.00
N THR A 159 8.34 10.59 10.48
CA THR A 159 9.61 9.89 10.71
C THR A 159 10.11 9.91 12.15
N GLN A 160 9.56 10.78 13.01
CA GLN A 160 9.85 10.82 14.45
C GLN A 160 8.89 9.96 15.28
N GLY A 161 7.81 9.41 14.69
CA GLY A 161 6.77 8.66 15.40
C GLY A 161 5.92 9.53 16.34
N ARG A 162 5.86 10.85 16.12
CA ARG A 162 5.23 11.83 17.00
C ARG A 162 3.88 12.34 16.50
N GLN A 163 3.74 12.48 15.18
CA GLN A 163 2.51 12.91 14.53
C GLN A 163 1.93 11.74 13.75
N PHE A 164 0.64 11.48 13.95
CA PHE A 164 -0.13 10.53 13.16
C PHE A 164 -0.68 11.24 11.91
N VAL A 165 -0.43 10.70 10.72
CA VAL A 165 -0.56 11.40 9.43
C VAL A 165 -1.39 10.66 8.36
N GLY A 166 -1.94 9.49 8.69
CA GLY A 166 -2.84 8.77 7.79
C GLY A 166 -3.24 7.39 8.31
N TYR A 167 -4.30 6.82 7.75
CA TYR A 167 -4.81 5.49 8.10
C TYR A 167 -5.32 4.79 6.84
N SER A 168 -5.13 3.48 6.73
CA SER A 168 -5.90 2.63 5.80
C SER A 168 -6.22 1.28 6.44
N GLU A 169 -7.32 0.66 6.03
CA GLU A 169 -7.63 -0.75 6.25
C GLU A 169 -7.83 -1.37 4.86
N PHE A 170 -7.27 -2.55 4.61
CA PHE A 170 -7.45 -3.30 3.37
C PHE A 170 -7.72 -4.79 3.63
N GLU A 171 -8.56 -5.39 2.81
CA GLU A 171 -8.87 -6.82 2.86
C GLU A 171 -7.77 -7.64 2.17
N LEU A 172 -7.42 -8.78 2.73
CA LEU A 172 -6.45 -9.70 2.15
C LEU A 172 -7.14 -10.63 1.15
N LEU A 173 -6.54 -10.76 -0.04
CA LEU A 173 -7.15 -11.46 -1.17
C LEU A 173 -6.99 -12.99 -1.10
N ASP A 174 -7.74 -13.68 -1.95
CA ASP A 174 -7.75 -15.14 -2.04
C ASP A 174 -6.44 -15.72 -2.63
N ASP A 175 -5.79 -14.90 -3.48
CA ASP A 175 -4.44 -15.05 -4.04
C ASP A 175 -3.50 -13.95 -3.51
N PHE A 176 -2.24 -13.96 -3.97
CA PHE A 176 -1.25 -12.93 -3.63
C PHE A 176 -1.66 -11.54 -4.19
N ALA A 177 -1.56 -10.49 -3.37
CA ALA A 177 -1.98 -9.12 -3.72
C ALA A 177 -0.80 -8.15 -3.97
N ALA A 178 -1.06 -7.07 -4.71
CA ALA A 178 -0.20 -5.88 -4.73
C ALA A 178 -1.00 -4.69 -4.19
N VAL A 179 -0.50 -4.07 -3.13
CA VAL A 179 -1.15 -2.98 -2.38
C VAL A 179 -0.26 -1.76 -2.40
N ASN A 180 -0.84 -0.60 -2.72
CA ASN A 180 -0.13 0.67 -2.87
C ASN A 180 -0.86 1.74 -2.07
N LEU A 181 -0.18 2.29 -1.06
CA LEU A 181 -0.72 3.34 -0.20
C LEU A 181 -0.04 4.66 -0.54
N VAL A 182 -0.80 5.59 -1.13
CA VAL A 182 -0.33 6.92 -1.50
C VAL A 182 -0.86 7.90 -0.45
N VAL A 183 0.04 8.34 0.43
CA VAL A 183 -0.28 9.14 1.61
C VAL A 183 -0.01 10.62 1.31
N ASN A 184 -0.94 11.49 1.71
CA ASN A 184 -0.71 12.93 1.82
C ASN A 184 -0.68 13.35 3.31
N PRO A 185 0.52 13.41 3.93
CA PRO A 185 0.66 13.71 5.35
C PRO A 185 0.14 15.09 5.78
N ALA A 186 -0.01 16.04 4.84
CA ALA A 186 -0.49 17.38 5.13
C ALA A 186 -2.03 17.45 5.25
N LEU A 187 -2.75 16.48 4.69
CA LEU A 187 -4.22 16.41 4.66
C LEU A 187 -4.80 15.21 5.42
N GLY A 188 -3.95 14.45 6.12
CA GLY A 188 -4.35 13.21 6.80
C GLY A 188 -4.99 12.16 5.86
N SER A 189 -4.69 12.23 4.56
CA SER A 189 -5.42 11.49 3.52
C SER A 189 -4.59 10.32 2.96
N VAL A 190 -5.22 9.18 2.68
CA VAL A 190 -4.58 8.05 2.00
C VAL A 190 -5.45 7.56 0.84
N ARG A 191 -4.84 7.41 -0.34
CA ARG A 191 -5.40 6.64 -1.45
C ARG A 191 -4.84 5.22 -1.38
N THR A 192 -5.71 4.23 -1.40
CA THR A 192 -5.36 2.81 -1.36
C THR A 192 -5.68 2.19 -2.72
N VAL A 193 -4.65 1.76 -3.45
CA VAL A 193 -4.78 1.08 -4.74
C VAL A 193 -4.27 -0.36 -4.61
N MET A 194 -5.17 -1.33 -4.75
CA MET A 194 -4.85 -2.75 -4.58
C MET A 194 -5.52 -3.63 -5.64
N GLY A 195 -4.91 -4.79 -5.89
CA GLY A 195 -5.45 -5.82 -6.78
C GLY A 195 -4.65 -7.11 -6.69
N GLU A 196 -4.98 -8.08 -7.53
CA GLU A 196 -4.31 -9.37 -7.63
C GLU A 196 -2.88 -9.20 -8.22
N ASN A 197 -1.97 -10.09 -7.86
CA ASN A 197 -0.53 -10.06 -8.18
C ASN A 197 -0.01 -11.51 -8.16
N ARG A 198 -0.64 -12.39 -8.94
CA ARG A 198 -0.41 -13.84 -8.95
C ARG A 198 1.01 -14.18 -9.39
N ASP A 199 1.56 -13.39 -10.32
CA ASP A 199 2.93 -13.54 -10.82
C ASP A 199 4.00 -13.08 -9.80
N ARG A 200 3.59 -12.37 -8.75
CA ARG A 200 4.43 -11.79 -7.69
C ARG A 200 5.46 -10.77 -8.16
N SER A 201 5.27 -10.19 -9.35
CA SER A 201 6.01 -9.01 -9.84
C SER A 201 5.93 -7.82 -8.88
N GLY A 202 4.90 -7.78 -8.04
CA GLY A 202 4.60 -6.65 -7.16
C GLY A 202 3.85 -5.53 -7.86
N VAL A 203 3.46 -5.72 -9.12
CA VAL A 203 2.50 -4.89 -9.87
C VAL A 203 1.11 -5.53 -9.72
N ILE A 204 0.05 -4.82 -10.11
CA ILE A 204 -1.30 -5.41 -10.17
C ILE A 204 -1.49 -6.09 -11.53
N ASP A 205 -1.96 -7.34 -11.51
CA ASP A 205 -2.21 -8.19 -12.67
C ASP A 205 -3.20 -7.52 -13.65
N ARG A 206 -2.88 -7.52 -14.95
CA ARG A 206 -3.74 -6.93 -15.98
C ARG A 206 -5.05 -7.71 -16.12
N GLY A 207 -6.17 -6.98 -16.23
CA GLY A 207 -7.50 -7.58 -16.41
C GLY A 207 -8.13 -8.10 -15.12
N THR A 208 -7.48 -7.94 -13.97
CA THR A 208 -8.03 -8.27 -12.64
C THR A 208 -8.82 -7.11 -12.05
N THR A 209 -9.55 -7.36 -10.95
CA THR A 209 -10.24 -6.27 -10.25
C THR A 209 -9.23 -5.39 -9.53
N VAL A 210 -9.33 -4.08 -9.75
CA VAL A 210 -8.56 -3.07 -9.03
C VAL A 210 -9.50 -2.32 -8.09
N TRP A 211 -9.17 -2.33 -6.80
CA TRP A 211 -9.81 -1.48 -5.81
C TRP A 211 -8.97 -0.22 -5.60
N ASP A 212 -9.61 0.94 -5.67
CA ASP A 212 -9.00 2.26 -5.60
C ASP A 212 -9.92 3.15 -4.77
N TYR A 213 -9.54 3.42 -3.53
CA TYR A 213 -10.41 4.08 -2.56
C TYR A 213 -9.66 4.98 -1.58
N TRP A 214 -10.42 5.82 -0.88
CA TRP A 214 -9.88 6.93 -0.12
C TRP A 214 -10.27 6.87 1.36
N THR A 215 -9.34 7.29 2.20
CA THR A 215 -9.53 7.56 3.62
C THR A 215 -9.02 8.95 3.96
N GLN A 216 -9.59 9.55 5.00
CA GLN A 216 -9.12 10.80 5.58
C GLN A 216 -9.29 10.81 7.10
N LEU A 217 -8.32 11.39 7.80
CA LEU A 217 -8.39 11.62 9.24
C LEU A 217 -9.29 12.83 9.57
N GLU A 218 -10.21 12.61 10.50
CA GLU A 218 -11.06 13.63 11.12
C GLU A 218 -10.48 14.00 12.49
N GLY A 219 -10.52 15.29 12.85
CA GLY A 219 -9.80 15.80 14.03
C GLY A 219 -8.28 15.92 13.84
N PHE A 220 -7.78 15.83 12.60
CA PHE A 220 -6.39 16.07 12.23
C PHE A 220 -6.17 17.54 11.79
N PRO A 221 -4.99 18.16 12.05
CA PRO A 221 -3.85 17.63 12.78
C PRO A 221 -4.04 17.70 14.31
N SER A 222 -3.76 16.59 14.99
CA SER A 222 -3.80 16.46 16.45
C SER A 222 -2.67 15.56 16.94
N SER A 223 -2.13 15.89 18.12
CA SER A 223 -1.26 15.00 18.92
C SER A 223 -2.05 14.15 19.92
N ASP A 224 -3.29 14.53 20.25
CA ASP A 224 -4.25 13.72 20.99
C ASP A 224 -4.87 12.71 20.02
N LEU A 225 -4.39 11.47 20.07
CA LEU A 225 -4.80 10.37 19.21
C LEU A 225 -6.13 9.71 19.65
N GLU A 226 -6.63 9.97 20.86
CA GLU A 226 -7.95 9.45 21.29
C GLU A 226 -9.10 10.17 20.59
N ARG A 227 -8.86 11.40 20.09
CA ARG A 227 -9.85 12.20 19.33
C ARG A 227 -9.82 11.96 17.83
N VAL A 228 -8.75 11.35 17.30
CA VAL A 228 -8.62 11.17 15.86
C VAL A 228 -9.50 10.00 15.40
N THR A 229 -10.36 10.29 14.44
CA THR A 229 -11.16 9.30 13.73
C THR A 229 -10.73 9.23 12.27
N VAL A 230 -11.07 8.16 11.57
CA VAL A 230 -10.90 8.02 10.13
C VAL A 230 -12.25 7.78 9.48
N ARG A 231 -12.50 8.46 8.35
CA ARG A 231 -13.62 8.19 7.46
C ARG A 231 -13.12 7.46 6.22
N PHE A 232 -13.85 6.44 5.78
CA PHE A 232 -13.71 5.81 4.47
C PHE A 232 -14.73 6.42 3.52
N PHE A 233 -14.33 6.67 2.26
CA PHE A 233 -15.15 7.37 1.29
C PHE A 233 -15.41 6.55 0.03
N ASP A 234 -16.64 6.61 -0.47
CA ASP A 234 -17.11 6.10 -1.76
C ASP A 234 -16.81 7.06 -2.93
N GLN A 235 -16.40 8.29 -2.62
CA GLN A 235 -15.86 9.27 -3.56
C GLN A 235 -14.54 9.84 -3.02
N ALA A 236 -13.66 10.33 -3.89
CA ALA A 236 -12.45 11.01 -3.44
C ALA A 236 -12.81 12.28 -2.63
N PRO A 237 -12.18 12.55 -1.48
CA PRO A 237 -12.38 13.78 -0.73
C PRO A 237 -11.96 15.02 -1.55
N GLU A 238 -12.19 16.22 -1.02
CA GLU A 238 -11.80 17.48 -1.69
C GLU A 238 -10.28 17.70 -1.69
N VAL A 239 -9.59 16.94 -2.53
CA VAL A 239 -8.14 16.96 -2.73
C VAL A 239 -7.78 17.12 -4.21
N ASP A 240 -6.59 17.66 -4.48
CA ASP A 240 -6.03 17.61 -5.84
C ASP A 240 -5.66 16.17 -6.19
N LEU A 241 -6.43 15.55 -7.08
CA LEU A 241 -6.16 14.22 -7.62
C LEU A 241 -4.81 14.18 -8.38
N GLY A 242 -4.37 15.27 -8.99
CA GLY A 242 -3.07 15.37 -9.67
C GLY A 242 -1.90 15.00 -8.75
N SER A 243 -1.96 15.45 -7.50
CA SER A 243 -0.97 15.15 -6.46
C SER A 243 -0.85 13.65 -6.10
N PHE A 244 -1.86 12.84 -6.38
CA PHE A 244 -1.89 11.38 -6.13
C PHE A 244 -1.57 10.53 -7.38
N VAL A 245 -1.08 11.14 -8.46
CA VAL A 245 -0.61 10.44 -9.67
C VAL A 245 0.78 9.82 -9.41
N ILE A 246 0.82 8.50 -9.24
CA ILE A 246 2.06 7.72 -9.11
C ILE A 246 2.26 6.87 -10.38
N ALA A 247 3.48 6.87 -10.92
CA ALA A 247 3.82 6.08 -12.10
C ALA A 247 3.64 4.58 -11.85
N GLY A 248 2.99 3.87 -12.79
CA GLY A 248 2.67 2.45 -12.68
C GLY A 248 1.37 2.14 -11.92
N LEU A 249 0.70 3.14 -11.33
CA LEU A 249 -0.66 2.99 -10.79
C LEU A 249 -1.71 3.56 -11.78
N PRO A 250 -2.98 3.12 -11.70
CA PRO A 250 -4.10 3.83 -12.31
C PRO A 250 -4.11 5.32 -11.94
N ARG A 251 -4.65 6.15 -12.84
CA ARG A 251 -4.92 7.56 -12.51
C ARG A 251 -5.99 7.63 -11.41
N PRO A 252 -5.84 8.51 -10.40
CA PRO A 252 -6.84 8.68 -9.36
C PRO A 252 -8.14 9.25 -9.95
N GLU A 253 -9.26 8.59 -9.63
CA GLU A 253 -10.60 9.02 -10.04
C GLU A 253 -11.41 9.56 -8.86
N ARG A 254 -12.49 10.29 -9.14
CA ARG A 254 -13.40 10.83 -8.10
C ARG A 254 -14.31 9.79 -7.47
N ARG A 255 -14.49 8.61 -8.06
CA ARG A 255 -15.33 7.53 -7.52
C ARG A 255 -14.44 6.41 -7.00
N SER A 256 -14.67 5.97 -5.76
CA SER A 256 -13.95 4.84 -5.19
C SER A 256 -14.46 3.52 -5.77
N VAL A 257 -13.54 2.57 -5.99
CA VAL A 257 -13.83 1.16 -6.22
C VAL A 257 -13.47 0.40 -4.94
N LEU A 258 -14.47 -0.07 -4.21
CA LEU A 258 -14.34 -0.60 -2.85
C LEU A 258 -14.55 -2.13 -2.80
N PRO A 259 -13.85 -2.86 -1.91
CA PRO A 259 -14.20 -4.23 -1.59
C PRO A 259 -15.62 -4.31 -1.01
N ARG A 260 -16.39 -5.34 -1.35
CA ARG A 260 -17.81 -5.43 -0.94
C ARG A 260 -18.00 -5.44 0.58
N SER A 261 -17.05 -5.98 1.35
CA SER A 261 -17.13 -5.97 2.82
C SER A 261 -16.97 -4.56 3.44
N PHE A 262 -16.60 -3.55 2.64
CA PHE A 262 -16.47 -2.16 3.09
C PHE A 262 -17.77 -1.38 2.92
N THR A 263 -18.66 -1.81 2.00
CA THR A 263 -19.99 -1.24 1.77
C THR A 263 -21.09 -2.02 2.49
N ASP A 264 -20.99 -3.35 2.56
CA ASP A 264 -22.08 -4.24 2.97
C ASP A 264 -21.82 -4.90 4.34
N GLY A 265 -22.90 -5.05 5.13
CA GLY A 265 -22.91 -5.87 6.35
C GLY A 265 -22.25 -5.25 7.59
N SER A 266 -22.19 -6.01 8.69
CA SER A 266 -21.80 -5.53 10.03
C SER A 266 -20.38 -4.95 10.12
N PHE A 267 -19.51 -5.24 9.15
CA PHE A 267 -18.11 -4.82 9.09
C PHE A 267 -17.82 -3.83 7.96
N ALA A 268 -18.87 -3.25 7.36
CA ALA A 268 -18.77 -2.09 6.48
C ALA A 268 -18.04 -0.93 7.18
N LEU A 269 -17.29 -0.17 6.38
CA LEU A 269 -16.47 0.97 6.82
C LEU A 269 -17.02 2.30 6.28
N ILE A 270 -17.71 2.27 5.14
CA ILE A 270 -18.35 3.44 4.54
C ILE A 270 -19.47 3.98 5.45
N GLY A 271 -19.63 5.30 5.47
CA GLY A 271 -20.64 5.99 6.30
C GLY A 271 -20.29 6.08 7.79
N ARG A 272 -19.10 5.62 8.21
CA ARG A 272 -18.68 5.57 9.62
C ARG A 272 -17.44 6.45 9.85
N SER A 273 -17.43 7.16 10.98
CA SER A 273 -16.21 7.69 11.59
C SER A 273 -15.67 6.63 12.55
N ILE A 274 -14.44 6.17 12.33
CA ILE A 274 -13.85 5.03 13.04
C ILE A 274 -12.70 5.54 13.92
N PRO A 275 -12.69 5.31 15.25
CA PRO A 275 -11.61 5.76 16.12
C PRO A 275 -10.31 4.99 15.81
N VAL A 276 -9.22 5.71 15.57
CA VAL A 276 -7.96 5.11 15.07
C VAL A 276 -7.18 4.38 16.17
N LEU A 277 -7.34 4.82 17.41
CA LEU A 277 -7.00 4.07 18.63
C LEU A 277 -8.30 3.62 19.30
N ARG A 278 -8.29 2.42 19.89
CA ARG A 278 -9.43 1.81 20.59
C ARG A 278 -8.92 1.20 21.90
N ARG A 279 -9.72 1.24 22.97
CA ARG A 279 -9.26 0.80 24.32
C ARG A 279 -9.03 -0.72 24.44
N ASP A 280 -9.46 -1.49 23.45
CA ASP A 280 -9.25 -2.94 23.31
C ASP A 280 -8.00 -3.31 22.48
N LEU A 281 -7.20 -2.33 22.04
CA LEU A 281 -5.96 -2.59 21.30
C LEU A 281 -4.81 -3.02 22.23
N GLU A 282 -3.91 -3.85 21.70
CA GLU A 282 -2.67 -4.25 22.38
C GLU A 282 -1.75 -3.04 22.67
N THR A 283 -1.01 -3.07 23.79
CA THR A 283 -0.14 -1.96 24.24
C THR A 283 0.77 -1.35 23.16
N PRO A 284 1.42 -2.11 22.25
CA PRO A 284 2.20 -1.53 21.17
C PRO A 284 1.41 -0.59 20.25
N LEU A 285 0.14 -0.90 19.98
CA LEU A 285 -0.75 -0.10 19.14
C LEU A 285 -1.15 1.22 19.81
N LEU A 286 -1.25 1.22 21.15
CA LEU A 286 -1.60 2.38 21.98
C LEU A 286 -0.41 3.33 22.22
N THR A 287 0.81 2.81 22.35
CA THR A 287 2.03 3.64 22.53
C THR A 287 2.53 4.22 21.21
N LEU A 288 3.17 5.40 21.22
CA LEU A 288 3.77 5.95 20.00
C LEU A 288 4.89 5.03 19.47
N PRO A 289 5.16 5.02 18.15
CA PRO A 289 6.26 4.24 17.58
C PRO A 289 7.61 4.49 18.26
N ASN A 290 8.46 3.46 18.26
CA ASN A 290 9.78 3.45 18.91
C ASN A 290 9.80 3.61 20.45
N GLN A 291 8.66 3.79 21.14
CA GLN A 291 8.60 3.82 22.62
C GLN A 291 8.65 2.42 23.25
N THR A 292 7.98 1.45 22.63
CA THR A 292 7.85 0.09 23.17
C THR A 292 8.66 -0.92 22.38
N ILE A 293 8.71 -0.77 21.05
CA ILE A 293 9.29 -1.72 20.10
C ILE A 293 10.15 -0.95 19.08
N PRO A 294 11.37 -1.43 18.74
CA PRO A 294 12.22 -0.77 17.75
C PRO A 294 11.60 -0.75 16.34
N ILE A 295 11.82 0.34 15.61
CA ILE A 295 11.41 0.49 14.21
C ILE A 295 12.19 -0.48 13.30
N ILE A 296 11.47 -1.21 12.44
CA ILE A 296 12.04 -1.98 11.34
C ILE A 296 12.24 -1.03 10.15
N ARG A 297 13.48 -0.76 9.74
CA ARG A 297 13.73 -0.10 8.45
C ARG A 297 13.50 -1.09 7.30
N VAL A 298 12.65 -0.70 6.35
CA VAL A 298 12.54 -1.38 5.05
C VAL A 298 13.78 -1.02 4.22
N GLY A 299 14.38 -1.99 3.53
CA GLY A 299 15.63 -1.77 2.80
C GLY A 299 16.10 -2.98 2.02
N GLY A 300 17.05 -2.76 1.12
CA GLY A 300 17.50 -3.77 0.16
C GLY A 300 16.48 -4.05 -0.95
N SER A 301 16.64 -5.19 -1.63
CA SER A 301 15.71 -5.69 -2.64
C SER A 301 14.47 -6.32 -2.00
N THR A 302 13.37 -5.57 -1.93
CA THR A 302 12.00 -6.00 -1.56
C THR A 302 11.96 -7.02 -0.41
N PRO A 303 12.30 -6.58 0.83
CA PRO A 303 12.44 -7.50 1.97
C PRO A 303 11.13 -8.21 2.29
N THR A 304 11.23 -9.47 2.71
CA THR A 304 10.09 -10.33 3.06
C THR A 304 9.97 -10.53 4.56
N TYR A 305 8.76 -10.37 5.09
CA TYR A 305 8.44 -10.51 6.51
C TYR A 305 7.35 -11.57 6.71
N GLU A 306 7.62 -12.55 7.57
CA GLU A 306 6.62 -13.55 7.97
C GLU A 306 5.74 -13.00 9.09
N VAL A 307 4.46 -12.77 8.82
CA VAL A 307 3.58 -11.94 9.68
C VAL A 307 3.31 -12.63 11.02
N ILE A 308 3.03 -13.94 11.03
CA ILE A 308 2.90 -14.70 12.29
C ILE A 308 4.16 -14.59 13.16
N SER A 309 5.34 -14.65 12.54
CA SER A 309 6.63 -14.62 13.24
C SER A 309 6.93 -13.24 13.84
N GLN A 310 6.46 -12.15 13.21
CA GLN A 310 6.53 -10.82 13.83
C GLN A 310 5.52 -10.66 14.98
N ILE A 311 4.26 -11.10 14.81
CA ILE A 311 3.22 -11.05 15.86
C ILE A 311 3.71 -11.77 17.13
N LEU A 312 4.27 -12.98 17.00
CA LEU A 312 4.81 -13.75 18.13
C LEU A 312 5.98 -13.02 18.79
N ARG A 313 7.01 -12.64 18.01
CA ARG A 313 8.19 -11.90 18.48
C ARG A 313 7.84 -10.66 19.29
N PHE A 314 6.82 -9.92 18.88
CA PHE A 314 6.42 -8.68 19.55
C PHE A 314 5.51 -8.90 20.76
N ARG A 315 4.76 -10.00 20.81
CA ARG A 315 4.07 -10.44 22.03
C ARG A 315 5.07 -10.70 23.15
N ASP A 316 6.12 -11.46 22.89
CA ASP A 316 7.12 -11.85 23.89
C ASP A 316 7.85 -10.60 24.44
N LEU A 317 8.27 -9.68 23.56
CA LEU A 317 8.87 -8.40 23.93
C LEU A 317 7.96 -7.47 24.75
N THR A 318 6.64 -7.68 24.77
CA THR A 318 5.72 -6.96 25.68
C THR A 318 5.56 -7.62 27.04
N LEU A 319 5.90 -8.90 27.18
CA LEU A 319 5.88 -9.64 28.44
C LEU A 319 7.19 -9.46 29.22
N ASP A 320 8.33 -9.35 28.52
CA ASP A 320 9.66 -9.22 29.11
C ASP A 320 9.98 -7.84 29.72
N LYS A 321 9.13 -6.81 29.51
CA LYS A 321 9.27 -5.53 30.24
C LYS A 321 8.78 -5.75 31.69
N PRO A 322 9.65 -5.74 32.72
CA PRO A 322 9.21 -5.94 34.09
C PRO A 322 8.25 -4.81 34.48
N THR A 323 7.11 -5.18 35.09
CA THR A 323 6.09 -4.25 35.57
C THR A 323 6.64 -3.37 36.70
N ARG A 324 7.37 -2.31 36.33
CA ARG A 324 7.78 -1.24 37.23
C ARG A 324 6.53 -0.44 37.59
N ARG A 325 5.77 -0.96 38.56
CA ARG A 325 4.67 -0.24 39.20
C ARG A 325 5.20 1.13 39.60
N LEU A 326 4.55 2.18 39.12
CA LEU A 326 4.81 3.53 39.60
C LEU A 326 4.36 3.59 41.07
N PRO A 327 5.08 4.32 41.93
CA PRO A 327 4.73 4.50 43.34
C PRO A 327 3.46 5.35 43.51
#